data_AF-A0A8T6SKT9-F1
#
_entry.id   AF-A0A8T6SKT9-F1
#
_cell.length_a   1.000
_cell.length_b   1.000
_cell.length_c   1.000
_cell.angle_alpha   90.00
_cell.angle_beta   90.00
_cell.angle_gamma   90.00
#
_symmetry.space_group_name_H-M   'P 1'
#
loop_
_entity.id
_entity.type
_entity.pdbx_description
1 polymer ?
#
loop_
_entity_poly.entity_id
_entity_poly.type
_entity_poly.pdbx_seq_one_letter_code
_entity_poly.pdbx_strand_id
1 'polypeptide(L)' 'ARNLPGVDIVKVNNLNVELLAPGTHPGRLTVWTSSALEKLNELFGEG' A
#
# COMPACT_ATOMS: atom_id res chain seq x y z
N ALA A 1 -8.56 -13.42 -4.44
CA ALA A 1 -8.80 -12.98 -3.05
C ALA A 1 -9.55 -11.64 -3.04
N ARG A 2 -10.87 -11.64 -3.30
CA ARG A 2 -11.66 -10.40 -3.48
C ARG A 2 -12.92 -10.35 -2.62
N ASN A 3 -12.96 -11.13 -1.54
CA ASN A 3 -14.18 -11.37 -0.75
C ASN A 3 -13.93 -11.34 0.77
N LEU A 4 -12.90 -10.62 1.24
CA LEU A 4 -12.64 -10.43 2.65
C LEU A 4 -13.13 -9.03 3.05
N PRO A 5 -14.24 -8.91 3.81
CA PRO A 5 -14.69 -7.62 4.29
C PRO A 5 -13.62 -6.98 5.19
N GLY A 6 -13.30 -5.72 4.93
CA GLY A 6 -12.29 -4.96 5.67
C GLY A 6 -10.85 -5.08 5.16
N VAL A 7 -10.61 -5.83 4.08
CA VAL A 7 -9.29 -5.94 3.44
C VAL A 7 -9.32 -5.33 2.05
N ASP A 8 -8.49 -4.31 1.82
CA ASP A 8 -8.28 -3.73 0.50
C ASP A 8 -6.96 -4.21 -0.09
N ILE A 9 -6.98 -4.57 -1.36
CA ILE A 9 -5.80 -5.01 -2.11
C ILE A 9 -5.55 -4.03 -3.24
N VAL A 10 -4.39 -3.38 -3.20
CA VAL A 10 -3.99 -2.36 -4.17
C VAL A 10 -2.56 -2.63 -4.65
N LYS A 11 -2.32 -2.41 -5.94
CA LYS A 11 -0.96 -2.51 -6.52
C LYS A 11 -0.17 -1.27 -6.15
N VAL A 12 1.14 -1.42 -5.95
CA VAL A 12 2.06 -0.31 -5.61
C VAL A 12 1.91 0.88 -6.56
N ASN A 13 1.78 0.62 -7.86
CA ASN A 13 1.61 1.67 -8.88
C ASN A 13 0.34 2.51 -8.73
N ASN A 14 -0.68 1.99 -8.03
CA ASN A 14 -1.97 2.67 -7.80
C ASN A 14 -2.17 2.99 -6.30
N LEU A 15 -1.10 2.90 -5.50
CA LEU A 15 -1.14 3.21 -4.08
C LEU A 15 -1.36 4.72 -3.90
N ASN A 16 -2.32 5.10 -3.06
CA ASN A 16 -2.59 6.49 -2.74
C ASN A 16 -2.50 6.73 -1.22
N VAL A 17 -2.43 8.00 -0.83
CA VAL A 17 -2.29 8.40 0.58
C VAL A 17 -3.55 8.07 1.38
N GLU A 18 -4.74 8.21 0.80
CA GLU A 18 -6.02 7.90 1.47
C GLU A 18 -6.13 6.42 1.85
N LEU A 19 -5.56 5.53 1.03
CA LEU A 19 -5.48 4.10 1.32
C LEU A 19 -4.49 3.80 2.43
N LEU A 20 -3.51 4.64 2.72
CA LEU A 20 -2.56 4.45 3.83
C LEU A 20 -2.98 5.19 5.10
N ALA A 21 -3.73 6.28 4.94
CA ALA A 21 -4.15 7.18 6.00
C ALA A 21 -5.60 7.65 5.76
N PRO A 22 -6.60 6.75 5.89
CA PRO A 22 -7.99 7.11 5.72
C PRO A 22 -8.39 8.15 6.78
N GLY A 23 -8.97 9.27 6.33
CA GLY A 23 -9.38 10.36 7.22
C GLY A 23 -8.23 11.23 7.76
N THR A 24 -7.05 11.21 7.12
CA THR A 24 -5.86 11.98 7.57
C THR A 24 -5.26 11.45 8.88
N HIS A 25 -5.60 10.22 9.26
CA HIS A 25 -5.00 9.52 10.40
C HIS A 25 -3.93 8.54 9.89
N PRO A 26 -2.64 8.76 10.21
CA PRO A 26 -1.60 7.82 9.84
C PRO A 26 -1.73 6.51 10.64
N GLY A 27 -1.34 5.40 10.05
CA GLY A 27 -1.22 4.12 10.77
C GLY A 27 -2.17 3.01 10.31
N ARG A 28 -2.55 2.96 9.02
CA ARG A 28 -3.27 1.80 8.50
C ARG A 28 -2.35 0.57 8.49
N LEU A 29 -2.80 -0.49 9.15
CA LEU A 29 -2.13 -1.79 9.09
C LEU A 29 -2.07 -2.26 7.63
N THR A 30 -0.86 -2.31 7.08
CA THR A 30 -0.61 -2.64 5.67
C THR A 30 0.37 -3.80 5.59
N VAL A 31 0.04 -4.80 4.77
CA VAL A 31 0.91 -5.95 4.52
C VAL A 31 1.45 -5.86 3.11
N TRP A 32 2.77 -5.97 2.97
CA TRP A 32 3.48 -5.88 1.71
C TRP A 32 4.00 -7.25 1.29
N THR A 33 3.97 -7.52 -0.01
CA THR A 33 4.75 -8.63 -0.58
C THR A 33 6.18 -8.17 -0.82
N SER A 34 7.16 -9.09 -0.81
CA SER A 34 8.57 -8.72 -1.07
C SER A 34 8.75 -7.98 -2.40
N SER A 35 8.08 -8.44 -3.46
CA SER A 35 8.08 -7.78 -4.77
C SER A 35 7.41 -6.40 -4.79
N ALA A 36 6.50 -6.13 -3.85
CA ALA A 36 5.89 -4.82 -3.71
C ALA A 36 6.85 -3.83 -3.04
N LEU A 37 7.64 -4.27 -2.06
CA LEU A 37 8.69 -3.46 -1.44
C LEU A 37 9.79 -3.11 -2.44
N GLU A 38 10.25 -4.08 -3.24
CA GLU A 38 11.24 -3.85 -4.30
C GLU A 38 10.77 -2.76 -5.27
N LYS A 39 9.54 -2.88 -5.77
CA LYS A 39 8.94 -1.86 -6.66
C LYS A 39 8.73 -0.51 -5.99
N LEU A 40 8.38 -0.50 -4.71
CA LEU A 40 8.22 0.74 -3.96
C LEU A 40 9.58 1.45 -3.81
N ASN A 41 10.66 0.68 -3.65
CA ASN A 41 12.02 1.20 -3.64
C ASN A 41 12.46 1.70 -5.04
N GLU A 42 12.04 1.07 -6.13
CA GLU A 42 12.28 1.60 -7.48
C GLU A 42 11.52 2.92 -7.74
N LEU A 43 10.31 3.06 -7.19
CA LEU A 43 9.43 4.21 -7.42
C LEU A 43 9.76 5.41 -6.51
N PHE A 44 10.18 5.16 -5.27
CA PHE A 44 10.37 6.17 -4.23
C PHE A 44 11.70 6.05 -3.48
N GLY A 45 12.46 4.99 -3.71
CA GLY A 45 13.80 4.85 -3.17
C GLY A 45 14.70 5.88 -3.81
N GLU A 46 15.35 6.67 -2.97
CA GLU A 46 16.30 7.70 -3.35
C GLU A 46 17.41 7.10 -4.21
N GLY A 47 17.84 7.88 -5.22
CA GLY A 47 19.17 7.73 -5.79
C GLY A 47 20.21 8.24 -4.81
#